data_AF-A0A258KDD5-F1
#
_entry.id   AF-A0A258KDD5-F1
#
_cell.length_a   1.000
_cell.length_b   1.000
_cell.length_c   1.000
_cell.angle_alpha   90.00
_cell.angle_beta   90.00
_cell.angle_gamma   90.00
#
_symmetry.space_group_name_H-M   'P 1'
#
loop_
_entity.id
_entity.type
_entity.pdbx_description
1 polymer ?
#
loop_
_entity_poly.entity_id
_entity_poly.type
_entity_poly.pdbx_seq_one_letter_code
_entity_poly.pdbx_strand_id
1 'polypeptide(L)'
;YPWGWEQPGYADADWLPVKKMAGPVPAGYGSDNLWTLVPRNIPFMKEQLQRIPVLRKTAGIETDGAFLLGGQPLNIAAHQTVTLLLDQTFNTVAYPELFVSKGKGSKIQLTYAEALFAADGQKGNRNDIAGKTIKGNYDIFLPDGGMNRHFRPLWQRTYRYLQLDITTGDEPLVIDDLYGSTNGYPFTVKASFSSNDASLQQIWDIGWRTAQLCAGETYFDCPYYEQLQYEGDTRIQSLISLYVTGDDRLMRKAILDFYHSRVPEGLTQGRYPSSRLQVIPPFSLFWVSMLHDYWMQRKDDAFLSQFLVPAIGVLDWFEKNIDQQKQMLGHMKWWSFVDWNQQFPGGTPDGAMDGNSSIITLQLVNTLDQAAELFAYFGKTDNALHYRQLADR
;
A
#
# COMPACT_ATOMS: atom_id res chain seq x y z
N TYR A 1 -26.59 1.07 -16.62
CA TYR A 1 -25.98 0.02 -15.78
C TYR A 1 -26.95 -1.16 -15.74
N PRO A 2 -26.49 -2.43 -15.81
CA PRO A 2 -27.37 -3.60 -15.81
C PRO A 2 -27.87 -3.91 -14.39
N TRP A 3 -28.73 -3.05 -13.83
CA TRP A 3 -29.22 -3.21 -12.46
C TRP A 3 -29.95 -4.54 -12.27
N GLY A 4 -29.58 -5.28 -11.22
CA GLY A 4 -30.16 -6.58 -10.92
C GLY A 4 -29.57 -7.75 -11.70
N TRP A 5 -28.46 -7.58 -12.43
CA TRP A 5 -27.82 -8.67 -13.20
C TRP A 5 -27.40 -9.88 -12.35
N GLU A 6 -27.11 -9.65 -11.07
CA GLU A 6 -26.76 -10.68 -10.08
C GLU A 6 -27.98 -11.54 -9.67
N GLN A 7 -29.20 -11.13 -10.03
CA GLN A 7 -30.44 -11.78 -9.60
C GLN A 7 -30.86 -12.90 -10.56
N PRO A 8 -31.43 -14.00 -10.04
CA PRO A 8 -32.03 -15.03 -10.89
C PRO A 8 -33.09 -14.44 -11.83
N GLY A 9 -33.06 -14.85 -13.11
CA GLY A 9 -34.05 -14.45 -14.10
C GLY A 9 -33.80 -13.08 -14.75
N TYR A 10 -32.63 -12.46 -14.53
CA TYR A 10 -32.21 -11.31 -15.31
C TYR A 10 -32.16 -11.66 -16.81
N ALA A 11 -32.64 -10.75 -17.67
CA ALA A 11 -32.61 -10.93 -19.11
C ALA A 11 -31.21 -10.62 -19.67
N ASP A 12 -30.38 -11.66 -19.77
CA ASP A 12 -29.00 -11.60 -20.25
C ASP A 12 -28.82 -12.12 -21.69
N ALA A 13 -29.91 -12.28 -22.44
CA ALA A 13 -29.90 -12.82 -23.81
C ALA A 13 -29.01 -12.03 -24.79
N ASP A 14 -28.80 -10.74 -24.54
CA ASP A 14 -27.96 -9.85 -25.35
C ASP A 14 -26.48 -9.83 -24.91
N TRP A 15 -26.10 -10.62 -23.90
CA TRP A 15 -24.72 -10.66 -23.42
C TRP A 15 -23.81 -11.36 -24.42
N LEU A 16 -22.59 -10.85 -24.53
CA LEU A 16 -21.56 -11.49 -25.34
C LEU A 16 -21.13 -12.80 -24.68
N PRO A 17 -20.93 -13.88 -25.46
CA PRO A 17 -20.43 -15.15 -24.93
C PRO A 17 -19.01 -14.98 -24.36
N VAL A 18 -18.76 -15.60 -23.20
CA VAL A 18 -17.43 -15.61 -22.58
C VAL A 18 -16.42 -16.36 -23.45
N LYS A 19 -15.16 -15.92 -23.44
CA LYS A 19 -14.04 -16.59 -24.11
C LYS A 19 -13.10 -17.20 -23.09
N LYS A 20 -12.77 -18.48 -23.27
CA LYS A 20 -11.75 -19.15 -22.45
C LYS A 20 -10.37 -18.59 -22.78
N MET A 21 -9.68 -18.04 -21.78
CA MET A 21 -8.32 -17.51 -21.94
C MET A 21 -7.26 -18.58 -21.68
N ALA A 22 -7.29 -19.21 -20.49
CA ALA A 22 -6.39 -20.30 -20.13
C ALA A 22 -7.08 -21.26 -19.14
N GLY A 23 -6.59 -22.50 -19.04
CA GLY A 23 -6.97 -23.41 -17.95
C GLY A 23 -6.17 -23.12 -16.69
N PRO A 24 -6.75 -23.29 -15.48
CA PRO A 24 -5.98 -23.16 -14.25
C PRO A 24 -4.96 -24.29 -14.12
N VAL A 25 -3.72 -23.97 -13.73
CA VAL A 25 -2.68 -24.99 -13.48
C VAL A 25 -2.07 -24.76 -12.10
N PRO A 26 -1.94 -25.78 -11.23
CA PRO A 26 -1.25 -25.64 -9.95
C PRO A 26 0.24 -25.29 -10.12
N ALA A 27 0.80 -24.55 -9.17
CA ALA A 27 2.23 -24.23 -9.15
C ALA A 27 3.13 -25.47 -9.21
N GLY A 28 4.05 -25.45 -10.19
CA GLY A 28 5.03 -26.53 -10.41
C GLY A 28 4.55 -27.69 -11.29
N TYR A 29 3.31 -27.66 -11.81
CA TYR A 29 2.75 -28.70 -12.68
C TYR A 29 2.52 -28.16 -14.09
N GLY A 30 2.50 -29.00 -15.12
CA GLY A 30 2.25 -28.58 -16.51
C GLY A 30 3.51 -28.14 -17.28
N SER A 31 3.34 -27.69 -18.53
CA SER A 31 4.43 -27.25 -19.43
C SER A 31 4.47 -25.74 -19.67
N ASP A 32 3.31 -25.10 -19.86
CA ASP A 32 3.23 -23.73 -20.41
C ASP A 32 2.72 -22.68 -19.38
N ASN A 33 2.17 -23.14 -18.25
CA ASN A 33 1.76 -22.38 -17.05
C ASN A 33 1.48 -20.87 -17.22
N LEU A 34 0.44 -20.54 -18.00
CA LEU A 34 0.02 -19.15 -18.23
C LEU A 34 -0.56 -18.51 -16.95
N TRP A 35 -1.37 -19.26 -16.19
CA TRP A 35 -1.86 -18.83 -14.89
C TRP A 35 -1.71 -19.93 -13.85
N THR A 36 -0.74 -19.70 -12.98
CA THR A 36 -0.36 -20.60 -11.93
C THR A 36 -1.17 -20.32 -10.66
N LEU A 37 -1.86 -21.33 -10.15
CA LEU A 37 -2.63 -21.23 -8.91
C LEU A 37 -1.82 -21.72 -7.70
N VAL A 38 -1.85 -20.92 -6.64
CA VAL A 38 -1.36 -21.26 -5.30
C VAL A 38 -2.46 -20.96 -4.27
N PRO A 39 -2.53 -21.73 -3.17
CA PRO A 39 -3.38 -21.36 -2.05
C PRO A 39 -3.01 -19.98 -1.51
N ARG A 40 -4.02 -19.18 -1.15
CA ARG A 40 -3.80 -17.89 -0.49
C ARG A 40 -3.07 -18.11 0.85
N ASN A 41 -1.98 -17.38 1.08
CA ASN A 41 -1.14 -17.49 2.27
C ASN A 41 -1.40 -16.40 3.34
N ILE A 42 -2.36 -15.50 3.09
CA ILE A 42 -2.81 -14.44 3.99
C ILE A 42 -4.34 -14.51 4.17
N PRO A 43 -4.92 -13.97 5.26
CA PRO A 43 -6.37 -13.87 5.39
C PRO A 43 -7.01 -12.95 4.32
N PHE A 44 -8.33 -12.98 4.23
CA PHE A 44 -9.07 -11.93 3.51
C PHE A 44 -8.94 -10.60 4.25
N MET A 45 -8.92 -9.50 3.49
CA MET A 45 -9.03 -8.18 4.08
C MET A 45 -10.39 -8.03 4.76
N LYS A 46 -10.44 -7.23 5.81
CA LYS A 46 -11.66 -6.99 6.59
C LYS A 46 -12.32 -5.70 6.14
N GLU A 47 -13.60 -5.80 5.80
CA GLU A 47 -14.45 -4.64 5.56
C GLU A 47 -15.25 -4.24 6.80
N GLN A 48 -15.37 -2.93 7.04
CA GLN A 48 -16.20 -2.38 8.12
C GLN A 48 -16.80 -1.03 7.71
N LEU A 49 -18.10 -0.87 7.95
CA LEU A 49 -18.77 0.41 7.77
C LEU A 49 -18.15 1.49 8.68
N GLN A 50 -17.82 2.63 8.09
CA GLN A 50 -17.27 3.82 8.72
C GLN A 50 -18.04 5.06 8.26
N ARG A 51 -18.69 5.73 9.20
CA ARG A 51 -19.37 7.01 8.95
C ARG A 51 -18.37 8.16 8.82
N ILE A 52 -18.77 9.19 8.09
CA ILE A 52 -18.00 10.41 7.90
C ILE A 52 -18.57 11.47 8.86
N PRO A 53 -17.87 11.81 9.95
CA PRO A 53 -18.50 12.47 11.10
C PRO A 53 -18.74 13.98 10.91
N VAL A 54 -18.08 14.65 9.96
CA VAL A 54 -18.13 16.12 9.88
C VAL A 54 -18.38 16.62 8.46
N LEU A 55 -19.42 17.45 8.32
CA LEU A 55 -19.63 18.34 7.19
C LEU A 55 -18.92 19.68 7.46
N ARG A 56 -17.91 20.01 6.66
CA ARG A 56 -17.05 21.20 6.87
C ARG A 56 -17.49 22.42 6.10
N LYS A 57 -17.99 22.24 4.88
CA LYS A 57 -18.40 23.34 4.01
C LYS A 57 -19.52 22.89 3.10
N THR A 58 -20.49 23.77 2.88
CA THR A 58 -21.54 23.63 1.88
C THR A 58 -21.50 24.83 0.94
N ALA A 59 -21.94 24.62 -0.30
CA ALA A 59 -22.28 25.68 -1.24
C ALA A 59 -23.46 25.22 -2.09
N GLY A 60 -24.40 26.12 -2.38
CA GLY A 60 -25.58 25.82 -3.21
C GLY A 60 -26.72 25.06 -2.50
N ILE A 61 -26.56 24.70 -1.22
CA ILE A 61 -27.59 24.08 -0.39
C ILE A 61 -27.38 24.40 1.10
N GLU A 62 -28.48 24.45 1.85
CA GLU A 62 -28.48 24.47 3.31
C GLU A 62 -28.76 23.06 3.85
N THR A 63 -27.89 22.55 4.71
CA THR A 63 -28.02 21.24 5.34
C THR A 63 -27.18 21.19 6.61
N ASP A 64 -27.66 20.48 7.62
CA ASP A 64 -26.95 20.21 8.88
C ASP A 64 -26.01 19.00 8.79
N GLY A 65 -26.11 18.22 7.70
CA GLY A 65 -25.29 17.02 7.47
C GLY A 65 -25.88 15.75 8.07
N ALA A 66 -27.14 15.74 8.51
CA ALA A 66 -27.77 14.57 9.13
C ALA A 66 -27.72 13.29 8.27
N PHE A 67 -27.69 13.42 6.94
CA PHE A 67 -27.55 12.29 6.02
C PHE A 67 -26.29 11.45 6.23
N LEU A 68 -25.22 12.04 6.79
CA LEU A 68 -23.97 11.34 7.11
C LEU A 68 -24.13 10.35 8.28
N LEU A 69 -25.16 10.50 9.10
CA LEU A 69 -25.48 9.60 10.21
C LEU A 69 -26.33 8.40 9.76
N GLY A 70 -26.84 8.43 8.54
CA GLY A 70 -27.78 7.46 7.98
C GLY A 70 -29.24 7.71 8.39
N GLY A 71 -30.17 7.27 7.54
CA GLY A 71 -31.62 7.32 7.82
C GLY A 71 -32.28 8.69 7.64
N GLN A 72 -31.55 9.72 7.20
CA GLN A 72 -32.07 11.06 6.91
C GLN A 72 -31.60 11.52 5.52
N PRO A 73 -32.37 11.29 4.45
CA PRO A 73 -31.91 11.58 3.09
C PRO A 73 -31.75 13.08 2.84
N LEU A 74 -30.75 13.46 2.04
CA LEU A 74 -30.56 14.83 1.56
C LEU A 74 -31.22 15.00 0.18
N ASN A 75 -32.17 15.94 0.09
CA ASN A 75 -32.87 16.25 -1.16
C ASN A 75 -32.23 17.45 -1.85
N ILE A 76 -31.88 17.29 -3.13
CA ILE A 76 -31.30 18.34 -3.98
C ILE A 76 -32.28 18.58 -5.13
N ALA A 77 -32.74 19.83 -5.28
CA ALA A 77 -33.73 20.17 -6.30
C ALA A 77 -33.15 20.07 -7.72
N ALA A 78 -34.02 20.05 -8.72
CA ALA A 78 -33.61 20.15 -10.13
C ALA A 78 -32.83 21.45 -10.40
N HIS A 79 -31.93 21.40 -11.37
CA HIS A 79 -31.11 22.54 -11.82
C HIS A 79 -30.27 23.23 -10.72
N GLN A 80 -29.76 22.46 -9.77
CA GLN A 80 -28.88 22.94 -8.71
C GLN A 80 -27.42 22.53 -8.94
N THR A 81 -26.51 23.37 -8.45
CA THR A 81 -25.10 23.02 -8.29
C THR A 81 -24.77 23.09 -6.80
N VAL A 82 -24.33 21.97 -6.25
CA VAL A 82 -24.08 21.80 -4.82
C VAL A 82 -22.67 21.27 -4.59
N THR A 83 -21.96 21.86 -3.62
CA THR A 83 -20.69 21.33 -3.14
C THR A 83 -20.80 21.00 -1.65
N LEU A 84 -20.37 19.80 -1.26
CA LEU A 84 -20.29 19.36 0.14
C LEU A 84 -18.87 18.88 0.43
N LEU A 85 -18.15 19.56 1.34
CA LEU A 85 -16.84 19.12 1.82
C LEU A 85 -16.99 18.39 3.14
N LEU A 86 -16.61 17.11 3.14
CA LEU A 86 -16.68 16.22 4.28
C LEU A 86 -15.28 15.98 4.87
N ASP A 87 -15.19 15.79 6.19
CA ASP A 87 -13.96 15.44 6.90
C ASP A 87 -14.15 14.17 7.73
N GLN A 88 -13.38 13.13 7.41
CA GLN A 88 -13.27 11.88 8.15
C GLN A 88 -12.58 12.08 9.52
N THR A 89 -11.98 13.25 9.76
CA THR A 89 -11.19 13.68 10.94
C THR A 89 -9.84 12.98 11.10
N PHE A 90 -9.67 11.85 10.43
CA PHE A 90 -8.44 11.08 10.34
C PHE A 90 -8.29 10.53 8.92
N ASN A 91 -7.07 10.14 8.53
CA ASN A 91 -6.86 9.47 7.25
C ASN A 91 -7.43 8.04 7.31
N THR A 92 -8.11 7.62 6.25
CA THR A 92 -8.74 6.31 6.11
C THR A 92 -8.46 5.70 4.73
N VAL A 93 -8.55 4.38 4.65
CA VAL A 93 -8.61 3.61 3.40
C VAL A 93 -9.94 2.91 3.36
N ALA A 94 -10.80 3.30 2.42
CA ALA A 94 -12.14 2.77 2.33
C ALA A 94 -12.65 2.78 0.89
N TYR A 95 -13.68 1.99 0.62
CA TYR A 95 -14.55 2.18 -0.53
C TYR A 95 -15.67 3.14 -0.12
N PRO A 96 -15.75 4.35 -0.70
CA PRO A 96 -16.92 5.20 -0.56
C PRO A 96 -18.15 4.52 -1.14
N GLU A 97 -19.20 4.42 -0.34
CA GLU A 97 -20.48 3.81 -0.67
C GLU A 97 -21.53 4.92 -0.70
N LEU A 98 -22.01 5.24 -1.90
CA LEU A 98 -23.01 6.27 -2.13
C LEU A 98 -24.33 5.63 -2.59
N PHE A 99 -25.41 5.93 -1.88
CA PHE A 99 -26.76 5.51 -2.25
C PHE A 99 -27.57 6.72 -2.67
N VAL A 100 -28.21 6.65 -3.83
CA VAL A 100 -29.04 7.73 -4.35
C VAL A 100 -30.36 7.24 -4.93
N SER A 101 -31.34 8.12 -4.96
CA SER A 101 -32.60 7.92 -5.65
C SER A 101 -32.87 9.10 -6.60
N LYS A 102 -33.55 8.82 -7.72
CA LYS A 102 -33.89 9.81 -8.77
C LYS A 102 -32.64 10.41 -9.43
N GLY A 103 -32.67 11.71 -9.74
CA GLY A 103 -31.54 12.46 -10.27
C GLY A 103 -31.12 12.10 -11.69
N LYS A 104 -32.03 11.61 -12.54
CA LYS A 104 -31.72 11.35 -13.96
C LYS A 104 -31.08 12.58 -14.61
N GLY A 105 -29.94 12.36 -15.26
CA GLY A 105 -29.17 13.42 -15.90
C GLY A 105 -28.30 14.24 -14.95
N SER A 106 -28.27 13.90 -13.66
CA SER A 106 -27.35 14.50 -12.70
C SER A 106 -25.92 13.96 -12.87
N LYS A 107 -24.96 14.73 -12.37
CA LYS A 107 -23.56 14.32 -12.22
C LYS A 107 -23.13 14.52 -10.77
N ILE A 108 -22.55 13.48 -10.17
CA ILE A 108 -21.96 13.52 -8.84
C ILE A 108 -20.47 13.19 -8.98
N GLN A 109 -19.60 14.14 -8.68
CA GLN A 109 -18.17 13.91 -8.59
C GLN A 109 -17.75 13.77 -7.12
N LEU A 110 -17.04 12.69 -6.79
CA LEU A 110 -16.50 12.41 -5.47
C LEU A 110 -14.99 12.60 -5.54
N THR A 111 -14.45 13.65 -4.93
CA THR A 111 -13.00 13.94 -4.91
C THR A 111 -12.42 13.59 -3.55
N TYR A 112 -11.31 12.84 -3.52
CA TYR A 112 -10.67 12.30 -2.32
C TYR A 112 -9.32 12.95 -2.10
N ALA A 113 -9.01 13.35 -0.86
CA ALA A 113 -7.70 13.90 -0.53
C ALA A 113 -7.30 13.67 0.94
N GLU A 114 -6.02 13.44 1.19
CA GLU A 114 -5.47 13.39 2.56
C GLU A 114 -5.38 14.78 3.21
N ALA A 115 -5.29 15.84 2.38
CA ALA A 115 -5.18 17.22 2.79
C ALA A 115 -5.68 18.16 1.67
N LEU A 116 -6.11 19.36 2.05
CA LEU A 116 -6.44 20.43 1.10
C LEU A 116 -5.20 21.23 0.73
N PHE A 117 -5.28 21.94 -0.39
CA PHE A 117 -4.18 22.72 -0.97
C PHE A 117 -4.50 24.22 -0.92
N ALA A 118 -3.54 25.00 -0.43
CA ALA A 118 -3.56 26.46 -0.56
C ALA A 118 -3.30 26.89 -2.02
N ALA A 119 -3.48 28.18 -2.30
CA ALA A 119 -3.34 28.74 -3.65
C ALA A 119 -1.93 28.57 -4.25
N ASP A 120 -0.90 28.48 -3.39
CA ASP A 120 0.49 28.22 -3.76
C ASP A 120 0.79 26.72 -4.00
N GLY A 121 -0.20 25.85 -3.85
CA GLY A 121 -0.06 24.39 -4.00
C GLY A 121 0.49 23.68 -2.75
N GLN A 122 0.68 24.37 -1.63
CA GLN A 122 1.12 23.74 -0.38
C GLN A 122 -0.06 23.15 0.41
N LYS A 123 0.17 22.02 1.09
CA LYS A 123 -0.82 21.40 1.97
C LYS A 123 -0.94 22.15 3.31
N GLY A 124 0.20 22.58 3.89
CA GLY A 124 0.27 23.21 5.21
C GLY A 124 -0.30 22.33 6.33
N ASN A 125 -0.81 22.96 7.39
CA ASN A 125 -1.53 22.26 8.46
C ASN A 125 -2.80 21.61 7.90
N ARG A 126 -2.90 20.28 8.04
CA ARG A 126 -4.00 19.49 7.46
C ARG A 126 -5.36 19.75 8.12
N ASN A 127 -5.42 20.41 9.28
CA ASN A 127 -6.66 20.81 9.93
C ASN A 127 -7.25 22.13 9.37
N ASP A 128 -6.40 22.98 8.79
CA ASP A 128 -6.82 24.30 8.30
C ASP A 128 -7.43 24.16 6.90
N ILE A 129 -8.70 24.54 6.78
CA ILE A 129 -9.47 24.46 5.52
C ILE A 129 -9.72 25.84 4.87
N ALA A 130 -9.59 26.92 5.63
CA ALA A 130 -9.86 28.26 5.15
C ALA A 130 -8.89 28.64 4.01
N GLY A 131 -9.43 29.16 2.91
CA GLY A 131 -8.64 29.55 1.73
C GLY A 131 -8.02 28.38 0.96
N LYS A 132 -8.32 27.13 1.31
CA LYS A 132 -7.81 25.93 0.62
C LYS A 132 -8.86 25.28 -0.26
N THR A 133 -8.39 24.51 -1.23
CA THR A 133 -9.20 23.78 -2.20
C THR A 133 -8.84 22.31 -2.21
N ILE A 134 -9.80 21.45 -2.52
CA ILE A 134 -9.53 20.02 -2.68
C ILE A 134 -8.91 19.76 -4.06
N LYS A 135 -7.91 18.87 -4.09
CA LYS A 135 -7.31 18.37 -5.32
C LYS A 135 -6.86 16.93 -5.09
N GLY A 136 -7.38 16.01 -5.87
CA GLY A 136 -7.06 14.60 -5.69
C GLY A 136 -7.71 13.69 -6.72
N ASN A 137 -7.59 12.39 -6.51
CA ASN A 137 -8.28 11.39 -7.31
C ASN A 137 -9.79 11.58 -7.13
N TYR A 138 -10.56 11.26 -8.17
CA TYR A 138 -12.01 11.38 -8.10
C TYR A 138 -12.70 10.28 -8.88
N ASP A 139 -13.95 10.03 -8.49
CA ASP A 139 -14.88 9.20 -9.24
C ASP A 139 -16.07 10.07 -9.71
N ILE A 140 -16.70 9.66 -10.81
CA ILE A 140 -17.93 10.30 -11.31
C ILE A 140 -19.03 9.25 -11.34
N PHE A 141 -20.14 9.56 -10.68
CA PHE A 141 -21.37 8.81 -10.76
C PHE A 141 -22.45 9.61 -11.49
N LEU A 142 -23.14 8.95 -12.42
CA LEU A 142 -24.21 9.50 -13.25
C LEU A 142 -25.51 8.76 -12.93
N PRO A 143 -26.36 9.26 -12.02
CA PRO A 143 -27.61 8.61 -11.66
C PRO A 143 -28.56 8.47 -12.85
N ASP A 144 -29.28 7.35 -12.91
CA ASP A 144 -30.17 7.00 -14.02
C ASP A 144 -31.65 7.37 -13.78
N GLY A 145 -31.97 7.93 -12.61
CA GLY A 145 -33.35 8.22 -12.18
C GLY A 145 -34.02 7.12 -11.35
N GLY A 146 -33.36 5.96 -11.19
CA GLY A 146 -33.89 4.87 -10.39
C GLY A 146 -33.84 5.15 -8.88
N MET A 147 -34.49 4.28 -8.11
CA MET A 147 -34.47 4.34 -6.65
C MET A 147 -33.31 3.50 -6.09
N ASN A 148 -32.73 3.95 -4.98
CA ASN A 148 -31.73 3.24 -4.18
C ASN A 148 -30.58 2.67 -5.03
N ARG A 149 -30.05 3.48 -5.95
CA ARG A 149 -28.89 3.16 -6.76
C ARG A 149 -27.64 3.24 -5.92
N HIS A 150 -26.90 2.14 -5.91
CA HIS A 150 -25.66 2.00 -5.18
C HIS A 150 -24.48 2.26 -6.10
N PHE A 151 -23.63 3.21 -5.71
CA PHE A 151 -22.33 3.45 -6.30
C PHE A 151 -21.23 3.07 -5.33
N ARG A 152 -20.29 2.26 -5.83
CA ARG A 152 -19.02 1.91 -5.20
C ARG A 152 -17.92 2.00 -6.25
N PRO A 153 -16.74 2.59 -5.98
CA PRO A 153 -15.63 2.55 -6.92
C PRO A 153 -15.04 1.13 -7.02
N LEU A 154 -14.42 0.84 -8.18
CA LEU A 154 -13.76 -0.46 -8.42
C LEU A 154 -12.53 -0.70 -7.54
N TRP A 155 -11.94 0.37 -7.01
CA TRP A 155 -10.79 0.32 -6.13
C TRP A 155 -10.99 1.24 -4.94
N GLN A 156 -10.37 0.88 -3.81
CA GLN A 156 -10.42 1.68 -2.60
C GLN A 156 -9.84 3.09 -2.80
N ARG A 157 -10.20 3.99 -1.89
CA ARG A 157 -9.73 5.38 -1.85
C ARG A 157 -9.13 5.65 -0.49
N THR A 158 -8.04 6.42 -0.51
CA THR A 158 -7.43 6.95 0.70
C THR A 158 -7.84 8.40 0.83
N TYR A 159 -8.34 8.78 2.01
CA TYR A 159 -8.74 10.15 2.23
C TYR A 159 -8.84 10.49 3.70
N ARG A 160 -8.71 11.78 3.98
CA ARG A 160 -9.32 12.43 5.13
C ARG A 160 -10.51 13.28 4.68
N TYR A 161 -10.34 14.01 3.58
CA TYR A 161 -11.35 14.87 3.00
C TYR A 161 -12.01 14.19 1.80
N LEU A 162 -13.34 14.26 1.74
CA LEU A 162 -14.16 13.85 0.61
C LEU A 162 -15.03 15.03 0.19
N GLN A 163 -14.90 15.50 -1.05
CA GLN A 163 -15.79 16.52 -1.60
C GLN A 163 -16.77 15.91 -2.59
N LEU A 164 -18.06 16.20 -2.42
CA LEU A 164 -19.08 15.97 -3.41
C LEU A 164 -19.30 17.26 -4.20
N ASP A 165 -19.15 17.20 -5.52
CA ASP A 165 -19.59 18.25 -6.44
C ASP A 165 -20.73 17.69 -7.30
N ILE A 166 -21.92 18.28 -7.14
CA ILE A 166 -23.18 17.75 -7.66
C ILE A 166 -23.79 18.78 -8.59
N THR A 167 -24.21 18.35 -9.77
CA THR A 167 -25.05 19.13 -10.67
C THR A 167 -26.28 18.30 -11.03
N THR A 168 -27.47 18.79 -10.71
CA THR A 168 -28.73 18.11 -11.03
C THR A 168 -29.28 18.58 -12.38
N GLY A 169 -29.92 17.66 -13.10
CA GLY A 169 -30.67 17.96 -14.33
C GLY A 169 -32.11 18.37 -14.02
N ASP A 170 -33.04 17.98 -14.90
CA ASP A 170 -34.47 18.25 -14.78
C ASP A 170 -35.13 17.48 -13.61
N GLU A 171 -34.52 16.37 -13.18
CA GLU A 171 -35.02 15.56 -12.08
C GLU A 171 -34.25 15.85 -10.78
N PRO A 172 -34.94 16.10 -9.65
CA PRO A 172 -34.28 16.24 -8.36
C PRO A 172 -33.54 14.96 -7.97
N LEU A 173 -32.45 15.11 -7.23
CA LEU A 173 -31.62 14.02 -6.72
C LEU A 173 -31.84 13.86 -5.23
N VAL A 174 -31.89 12.61 -4.76
CA VAL A 174 -31.89 12.28 -3.33
C VAL A 174 -30.61 11.52 -3.03
N ILE A 175 -29.81 12.00 -2.07
CA ILE A 175 -28.75 11.20 -1.46
C ILE A 175 -29.38 10.46 -0.29
N ASP A 176 -29.52 9.15 -0.43
CA ASP A 176 -30.14 8.28 0.56
C ASP A 176 -29.16 7.97 1.70
N ASP A 177 -27.90 7.68 1.37
CA ASP A 177 -26.84 7.44 2.35
C ASP A 177 -25.43 7.66 1.76
N LEU A 178 -24.46 7.96 2.62
CA LEU A 178 -23.04 8.00 2.28
C LEU A 178 -22.18 7.55 3.48
N TYR A 179 -21.31 6.57 3.22
CA TYR A 179 -20.32 6.10 4.19
C TYR A 179 -19.09 5.52 3.48
N GLY A 180 -18.04 5.19 4.23
CA GLY A 180 -16.94 4.37 3.74
C GLY A 180 -17.07 2.93 4.23
N SER A 181 -16.76 1.94 3.39
CA SER A 181 -16.43 0.58 3.82
C SER A 181 -14.91 0.48 3.93
N THR A 182 -14.36 0.58 5.15
CA THR A 182 -12.89 0.52 5.35
C THR A 182 -12.36 -0.82 4.90
N ASN A 183 -11.16 -0.88 4.35
CA ASN A 183 -10.56 -2.12 3.88
C ASN A 183 -9.09 -2.18 4.27
N GLY A 184 -8.61 -3.35 4.69
CA GLY A 184 -7.22 -3.56 5.07
C GLY A 184 -6.95 -4.94 5.65
N TYR A 185 -5.67 -5.22 5.86
CA TYR A 185 -5.20 -6.46 6.46
C TYR A 185 -5.74 -6.59 7.91
N PRO A 186 -6.31 -7.73 8.30
CA PRO A 186 -7.05 -7.88 9.55
C PRO A 186 -6.13 -8.11 10.77
N PHE A 187 -5.17 -7.21 11.00
CA PHE A 187 -4.31 -7.26 12.17
C PHE A 187 -5.11 -7.18 13.47
N THR A 188 -4.69 -7.95 14.48
CA THR A 188 -5.20 -7.87 15.85
C THR A 188 -4.07 -7.40 16.76
N VAL A 189 -4.23 -6.22 17.36
CA VAL A 189 -3.25 -5.64 18.29
C VAL A 189 -3.13 -6.52 19.53
N LYS A 190 -1.90 -6.86 19.91
CA LYS A 190 -1.57 -7.61 21.14
C LYS A 190 -0.62 -6.86 22.07
N ALA A 191 0.16 -5.94 21.52
CA ALA A 191 1.07 -5.09 22.30
C ALA A 191 0.33 -3.90 22.93
N SER A 192 0.89 -3.40 24.02
CA SER A 192 0.52 -2.13 24.64
C SER A 192 1.77 -1.31 24.88
N PHE A 193 1.64 0.02 24.80
CA PHE A 193 2.71 0.96 25.08
C PHE A 193 2.28 1.90 26.21
N SER A 194 3.21 2.26 27.10
CA SER A 194 2.97 3.23 28.16
C SER A 194 4.25 4.03 28.43
N SER A 195 4.09 5.34 28.63
CA SER A 195 5.17 6.26 28.99
C SER A 195 4.65 7.32 29.97
N ASN A 196 5.54 7.89 30.78
CA ASN A 196 5.24 9.08 31.57
C ASN A 196 5.23 10.36 30.73
N ASP A 197 5.74 10.32 29.50
CA ASP A 197 5.55 11.36 28.49
C ASP A 197 4.26 11.09 27.71
N ALA A 198 3.22 11.88 27.99
CA ALA A 198 1.90 11.75 27.38
C ALA A 198 1.91 12.02 25.86
N SER A 199 2.90 12.74 25.32
CA SER A 199 2.98 13.02 23.88
C SER A 199 3.24 11.75 23.05
N LEU A 200 3.90 10.76 23.65
CA LEU A 200 4.24 9.51 22.97
C LEU A 200 3.01 8.64 22.70
N GLN A 201 1.92 8.80 23.45
CA GLN A 201 0.66 8.09 23.16
C GLN A 201 0.11 8.49 21.79
N GLN A 202 0.14 9.78 21.47
CA GLN A 202 -0.31 10.26 20.18
C GLN A 202 0.59 9.76 19.03
N ILE A 203 1.90 9.69 19.26
CA ILE A 203 2.86 9.14 18.29
C ILE A 203 2.57 7.65 18.06
N TRP A 204 2.30 6.88 19.13
CA TRP A 204 1.92 5.48 19.03
C TRP A 204 0.64 5.29 18.21
N ASP A 205 -0.42 6.05 18.53
CA ASP A 205 -1.71 5.94 17.84
C ASP A 205 -1.61 6.30 16.34
N ILE A 206 -0.84 7.34 16.01
CA ILE A 206 -0.58 7.75 14.62
C ILE A 206 0.27 6.71 13.91
N GLY A 207 1.35 6.24 14.54
CA GLY A 207 2.26 5.25 13.97
C GLY A 207 1.53 3.95 13.65
N TRP A 208 0.74 3.44 14.60
CA TRP A 208 -0.04 2.23 14.39
C TRP A 208 -1.12 2.41 13.31
N ARG A 209 -1.87 3.52 13.33
CA ARG A 209 -2.83 3.81 12.25
C ARG A 209 -2.15 3.84 10.89
N THR A 210 -0.99 4.49 10.78
CA THR A 210 -0.22 4.55 9.52
C THR A 210 0.13 3.15 9.04
N ALA A 211 0.66 2.29 9.92
CA ALA A 211 0.96 0.90 9.59
C ALA A 211 -0.28 0.11 9.14
N GLN A 212 -1.45 0.34 9.75
CA GLN A 212 -2.70 -0.31 9.35
C GLN A 212 -3.20 0.15 7.97
N LEU A 213 -3.12 1.45 7.66
CA LEU A 213 -3.54 1.98 6.37
C LEU A 213 -2.65 1.48 5.23
N CYS A 214 -1.36 1.25 5.50
CA CYS A 214 -0.42 0.70 4.55
C CYS A 214 -0.46 -0.83 4.45
N ALA A 215 -1.25 -1.53 5.26
CA ALA A 215 -1.34 -2.99 5.21
C ALA A 215 -2.63 -3.43 4.50
N GLY A 216 -2.51 -3.91 3.27
CA GLY A 216 -3.60 -4.47 2.48
C GLY A 216 -3.37 -5.93 2.12
N GLU A 217 -3.33 -6.23 0.83
CA GLU A 217 -2.85 -7.54 0.34
C GLU A 217 -1.32 -7.66 0.36
N THR A 218 -0.62 -6.53 0.39
CA THR A 218 0.82 -6.36 0.58
C THR A 218 1.05 -5.22 1.58
N TYR A 219 2.30 -4.96 1.97
CA TYR A 219 2.66 -3.68 2.58
C TYR A 219 2.80 -2.62 1.49
N PHE A 220 2.03 -1.55 1.54
CA PHE A 220 2.14 -0.40 0.64
C PHE A 220 3.11 0.63 1.22
N ASP A 221 3.89 1.28 0.37
CA ASP A 221 4.71 2.45 0.75
C ASP A 221 3.82 3.57 1.32
N CYS A 222 2.73 3.86 0.61
CA CYS A 222 1.69 4.75 1.08
C CYS A 222 0.32 4.32 0.54
N PRO A 223 -0.77 4.67 1.23
CA PRO A 223 -2.10 4.21 0.84
C PRO A 223 -2.73 5.09 -0.24
N TYR A 224 -2.30 6.35 -0.39
CA TYR A 224 -2.91 7.29 -1.34
C TYR A 224 -2.26 7.26 -2.73
N TYR A 225 -0.96 7.48 -2.78
CA TYR A 225 -0.17 7.39 -4.01
C TYR A 225 0.37 5.97 -4.16
N GLU A 226 0.96 5.67 -5.32
CA GLU A 226 1.73 4.46 -5.66
C GLU A 226 1.10 3.11 -5.30
N GLN A 227 0.90 2.82 -4.01
CA GLN A 227 0.35 1.59 -3.46
C GLN A 227 1.25 0.40 -3.84
N LEU A 228 2.56 0.62 -3.73
CA LEU A 228 3.60 -0.30 -4.16
C LEU A 228 4.30 -0.88 -2.94
N GLN A 229 4.64 -2.16 -3.00
CA GLN A 229 5.39 -2.83 -1.96
C GLN A 229 6.88 -2.69 -2.23
N TYR A 230 7.47 -1.58 -1.75
CA TYR A 230 8.92 -1.36 -1.79
C TYR A 230 9.61 -2.11 -0.65
N GLU A 231 10.73 -2.77 -0.95
CA GLU A 231 11.44 -3.63 0.01
C GLU A 231 11.94 -2.90 1.26
N GLY A 232 12.53 -1.71 1.08
CA GLY A 232 13.05 -0.91 2.20
C GLY A 232 11.94 -0.55 3.20
N ASP A 233 10.82 -0.03 2.71
CA ASP A 233 9.63 0.28 3.50
C ASP A 233 9.06 -0.98 4.17
N THR A 234 8.99 -2.07 3.42
CA THR A 234 8.36 -3.31 3.85
C THR A 234 9.13 -3.96 5.01
N ARG A 235 10.47 -3.90 5.02
CA ARG A 235 11.26 -4.37 6.16
C ARG A 235 10.81 -3.71 7.47
N ILE A 236 10.70 -2.38 7.47
CA ILE A 236 10.31 -1.60 8.65
C ILE A 236 8.84 -1.89 9.02
N GLN A 237 7.93 -1.84 8.06
CA GLN A 237 6.51 -2.12 8.29
C GLN A 237 6.28 -3.54 8.83
N SER A 238 7.01 -4.51 8.32
CA SER A 238 6.92 -5.91 8.75
C SER A 238 7.31 -6.06 10.22
N LEU A 239 8.45 -5.48 10.64
CA LEU A 239 8.88 -5.47 12.03
C LEU A 239 7.84 -4.79 12.94
N ILE A 240 7.35 -3.60 12.57
CA ILE A 240 6.30 -2.90 13.34
C ILE A 240 5.09 -3.79 13.55
N SER A 241 4.53 -4.35 12.46
CA SER A 241 3.35 -5.21 12.54
C SER A 241 3.60 -6.47 13.37
N LEU A 242 4.80 -7.05 13.27
CA LEU A 242 5.20 -8.24 14.01
C LEU A 242 5.28 -7.98 15.52
N TYR A 243 5.90 -6.88 15.94
CA TYR A 243 6.00 -6.48 17.35
C TYR A 243 4.63 -6.11 17.93
N VAL A 244 3.76 -5.47 17.15
CA VAL A 244 2.44 -5.01 17.64
C VAL A 244 1.42 -6.15 17.71
N THR A 245 1.45 -7.10 16.78
CA THR A 245 0.35 -8.06 16.58
C THR A 245 0.77 -9.52 16.75
N GLY A 246 2.07 -9.80 16.58
CA GLY A 246 2.59 -11.15 16.45
C GLY A 246 2.12 -11.90 15.19
N ASP A 247 1.39 -11.27 14.27
CA ASP A 247 0.98 -11.87 13.01
C ASP A 247 2.08 -11.70 11.97
N ASP A 248 2.65 -12.82 11.52
CA ASP A 248 3.79 -12.86 10.61
C ASP A 248 3.39 -13.18 9.16
N ARG A 249 2.11 -13.44 8.88
CA ARG A 249 1.67 -13.94 7.57
C ARG A 249 1.90 -12.93 6.45
N LEU A 250 1.68 -11.64 6.71
CA LEU A 250 1.95 -10.59 5.72
C LEU A 250 3.46 -10.40 5.48
N MET A 251 4.30 -10.52 6.53
CA MET A 251 5.76 -10.53 6.40
C MET A 251 6.25 -11.73 5.57
N ARG A 252 5.73 -12.95 5.84
CA ARG A 252 6.04 -14.14 5.05
C ARG A 252 5.67 -13.97 3.58
N LYS A 253 4.50 -13.36 3.32
CA LYS A 253 4.08 -13.03 1.96
C LYS A 253 5.04 -12.05 1.30
N ALA A 254 5.46 -10.98 1.99
CA ALA A 254 6.42 -10.03 1.46
C ALA A 254 7.76 -10.68 1.10
N ILE A 255 8.32 -11.51 2.00
CA ILE A 255 9.56 -12.26 1.74
C ILE A 255 9.44 -13.12 0.47
N LEU A 256 8.31 -13.81 0.29
CA LEU A 256 8.02 -14.60 -0.91
C LEU A 256 7.89 -13.73 -2.15
N ASP A 257 7.11 -12.65 -2.09
CA ASP A 257 6.89 -11.74 -3.21
C ASP A 257 8.24 -11.22 -3.74
N PHE A 258 9.12 -10.76 -2.85
CA PHE A 258 10.47 -10.31 -3.21
C PHE A 258 11.36 -11.44 -3.73
N TYR A 259 11.28 -12.64 -3.16
CA TYR A 259 11.95 -13.82 -3.73
C TYR A 259 11.50 -14.10 -5.17
N HIS A 260 10.19 -13.99 -5.47
CA HIS A 260 9.64 -14.17 -6.82
C HIS A 260 9.99 -13.02 -7.77
N SER A 261 10.42 -11.88 -7.24
CA SER A 261 10.81 -10.71 -8.03
C SER A 261 12.21 -10.80 -8.63
N ARG A 262 13.01 -11.78 -8.20
CA ARG A 262 14.45 -11.86 -8.50
C ARG A 262 14.75 -11.82 -10.00
N VAL A 263 15.76 -11.01 -10.34
CA VAL A 263 16.30 -10.89 -11.70
C VAL A 263 17.43 -11.91 -11.91
N PRO A 264 17.79 -12.24 -13.18
CA PRO A 264 18.84 -13.23 -13.47
C PRO A 264 20.20 -12.94 -12.83
N GLU A 265 20.51 -11.66 -12.56
CA GLU A 265 21.75 -11.24 -11.89
C GLU A 265 21.79 -11.58 -10.39
N GLY A 266 20.68 -12.04 -9.80
CA GLY A 266 20.60 -12.47 -8.41
C GLY A 266 19.80 -11.52 -7.50
N LEU A 267 19.81 -10.23 -7.81
CA LEU A 267 19.09 -9.16 -7.09
C LEU A 267 17.57 -9.34 -7.13
N THR A 268 16.88 -8.71 -6.20
CA THR A 268 15.42 -8.54 -6.18
C THR A 268 15.01 -7.25 -6.88
N GLN A 269 13.72 -7.10 -7.20
CA GLN A 269 13.19 -5.81 -7.64
C GLN A 269 12.95 -4.91 -6.44
N GLY A 270 13.20 -3.60 -6.61
CA GLY A 270 13.01 -2.63 -5.53
C GLY A 270 11.55 -2.53 -5.05
N ARG A 271 10.60 -2.91 -5.91
CA ARG A 271 9.19 -3.08 -5.56
C ARG A 271 8.58 -4.27 -6.28
N TYR A 272 7.76 -5.05 -5.60
CA TYR A 272 7.06 -6.18 -6.22
C TYR A 272 5.80 -6.56 -5.42
N PRO A 273 4.68 -6.93 -6.06
CA PRO A 273 4.48 -7.13 -7.51
C PRO A 273 4.46 -5.83 -8.32
N SER A 274 5.03 -5.86 -9.53
CA SER A 274 4.97 -4.74 -10.48
C SER A 274 5.07 -5.24 -11.92
N SER A 275 4.38 -4.57 -12.85
CA SER A 275 4.55 -4.81 -14.30
C SER A 275 5.81 -4.14 -14.86
N ARG A 276 6.48 -3.30 -14.05
CA ARG A 276 7.65 -2.53 -14.45
C ARG A 276 8.86 -3.03 -13.68
N LEU A 277 9.88 -3.47 -14.42
CA LEU A 277 11.17 -3.81 -13.84
C LEU A 277 11.82 -2.56 -13.24
N GLN A 278 12.11 -2.61 -11.94
CA GLN A 278 12.94 -1.64 -11.23
C GLN A 278 13.79 -2.39 -10.21
N VAL A 279 15.10 -2.17 -10.25
CA VAL A 279 16.06 -2.78 -9.32
C VAL A 279 16.69 -1.66 -8.50
N ILE A 280 16.72 -1.86 -7.18
CA ILE A 280 17.38 -0.98 -6.21
C ILE A 280 18.32 -1.88 -5.40
N PRO A 281 19.62 -1.95 -5.71
CA PRO A 281 20.51 -2.91 -5.04
C PRO A 281 20.48 -2.81 -3.51
N PRO A 282 20.53 -1.61 -2.88
CA PRO A 282 20.41 -1.50 -1.42
C PRO A 282 19.18 -2.19 -0.83
N PHE A 283 18.08 -2.26 -1.58
CA PHE A 283 16.86 -2.92 -1.13
C PHE A 283 16.97 -4.44 -1.15
N SER A 284 17.72 -5.02 -2.09
CA SER A 284 18.03 -6.45 -2.06
C SER A 284 18.85 -6.86 -0.84
N LEU A 285 19.72 -5.97 -0.31
CA LEU A 285 20.37 -6.19 0.98
C LEU A 285 19.33 -6.24 2.12
N PHE A 286 18.37 -5.33 2.11
CA PHE A 286 17.29 -5.33 3.10
C PHE A 286 16.39 -6.56 2.99
N TRP A 287 16.20 -7.15 1.81
CA TRP A 287 15.54 -8.44 1.68
C TRP A 287 16.32 -9.56 2.39
N VAL A 288 17.66 -9.62 2.25
CA VAL A 288 18.49 -10.56 3.03
C VAL A 288 18.38 -10.29 4.53
N SER A 289 18.42 -9.02 4.94
CA SER A 289 18.18 -8.64 6.33
C SER A 289 16.79 -9.04 6.84
N MET A 290 15.75 -8.97 6.00
CA MET A 290 14.40 -9.43 6.37
C MET A 290 14.36 -10.94 6.68
N LEU A 291 15.20 -11.75 6.02
CA LEU A 291 15.33 -13.18 6.35
C LEU A 291 15.91 -13.38 7.75
N HIS A 292 16.93 -12.59 8.10
CA HIS A 292 17.52 -12.58 9.44
C HIS A 292 16.53 -12.06 10.49
N ASP A 293 15.84 -10.95 10.20
CA ASP A 293 14.80 -10.40 11.06
C ASP A 293 13.69 -11.44 11.32
N TYR A 294 13.26 -12.18 10.29
CA TYR A 294 12.27 -13.24 10.43
C TYR A 294 12.78 -14.40 11.30
N TRP A 295 14.00 -14.86 11.05
CA TRP A 295 14.66 -15.91 11.84
C TRP A 295 14.74 -15.56 13.33
N MET A 296 15.14 -14.32 13.65
CA MET A 296 15.25 -13.85 15.03
C MET A 296 13.92 -13.85 15.78
N GLN A 297 12.80 -13.74 15.06
CA GLN A 297 11.48 -13.57 15.64
C GLN A 297 10.59 -14.81 15.51
N ARG A 298 10.90 -15.75 14.61
CA ARG A 298 10.06 -16.91 14.29
C ARG A 298 10.91 -18.17 14.10
N LYS A 299 10.48 -19.24 14.78
CA LYS A 299 11.03 -20.59 14.61
C LYS A 299 10.35 -21.30 13.43
N ASP A 300 10.64 -20.85 12.21
CA ASP A 300 10.16 -21.51 10.98
C ASP A 300 11.31 -21.72 9.99
N ASP A 301 12.16 -22.68 10.36
CA ASP A 301 13.35 -23.07 9.62
C ASP A 301 12.99 -23.65 8.24
N ALA A 302 11.86 -24.35 8.14
CA ALA A 302 11.39 -24.93 6.90
C ALA A 302 11.09 -23.84 5.86
N PHE A 303 10.40 -22.78 6.27
CA PHE A 303 10.16 -21.62 5.42
C PHE A 303 11.46 -20.93 5.00
N LEU A 304 12.38 -20.69 5.92
CA LEU A 304 13.60 -19.94 5.65
C LEU A 304 14.61 -20.69 4.76
N SER A 305 14.68 -22.01 4.89
CA SER A 305 15.68 -22.84 4.21
C SER A 305 15.69 -22.65 2.68
N GLN A 306 14.54 -22.35 2.07
CA GLN A 306 14.40 -22.15 0.63
C GLN A 306 15.06 -20.84 0.12
N PHE A 307 15.31 -19.88 1.01
CA PHE A 307 15.85 -18.56 0.66
C PHE A 307 17.37 -18.45 0.82
N LEU A 308 18.04 -19.45 1.41
CA LEU A 308 19.48 -19.42 1.64
C LEU A 308 20.29 -19.30 0.34
N VAL A 309 19.99 -20.13 -0.66
CA VAL A 309 20.67 -20.05 -1.98
C VAL A 309 20.36 -18.73 -2.70
N PRO A 310 19.10 -18.27 -2.75
CA PRO A 310 18.78 -16.93 -3.23
C PRO A 310 19.54 -15.79 -2.56
N ALA A 311 19.70 -15.83 -1.22
CA ALA A 311 20.46 -14.84 -0.46
C ALA A 311 21.94 -14.84 -0.84
N ILE A 312 22.55 -16.01 -1.06
CA ILE A 312 23.92 -16.11 -1.62
C ILE A 312 24.00 -15.35 -2.94
N GLY A 313 23.01 -15.48 -3.82
CA GLY A 313 22.99 -14.80 -5.12
C GLY A 313 22.94 -13.27 -5.02
N VAL A 314 22.26 -12.73 -4.01
CA VAL A 314 22.29 -11.28 -3.73
C VAL A 314 23.68 -10.87 -3.26
N LEU A 315 24.25 -11.57 -2.27
CA LEU A 315 25.53 -11.22 -1.68
C LEU A 315 26.70 -11.37 -2.68
N ASP A 316 26.67 -12.40 -3.53
CA ASP A 316 27.66 -12.62 -4.61
C ASP A 316 27.66 -11.47 -5.63
N TRP A 317 26.49 -10.88 -5.93
CA TRP A 317 26.43 -9.69 -6.78
C TRP A 317 27.20 -8.53 -6.15
N PHE A 318 27.01 -8.26 -4.85
CA PHE A 318 27.72 -7.20 -4.16
C PHE A 318 29.22 -7.46 -4.06
N GLU A 319 29.61 -8.68 -3.71
CA GLU A 319 31.01 -9.08 -3.59
C GLU A 319 31.79 -8.86 -4.89
N LYS A 320 31.19 -9.22 -6.03
CA LYS A 320 31.77 -8.96 -7.36
C LYS A 320 31.95 -7.50 -7.71
N ASN A 321 31.21 -6.60 -7.05
CA ASN A 321 31.28 -5.17 -7.25
C ASN A 321 32.17 -4.46 -6.19
N ILE A 322 32.87 -5.19 -5.32
CA ILE A 322 33.83 -4.59 -4.38
C ILE A 322 35.10 -4.13 -5.13
N ASP A 323 35.46 -2.85 -4.93
CA ASP A 323 36.72 -2.29 -5.36
C ASP A 323 37.88 -2.92 -4.57
N GLN A 324 38.71 -3.69 -5.24
CA GLN A 324 39.82 -4.42 -4.61
C GLN A 324 40.97 -3.53 -4.14
N GLN A 325 41.04 -2.27 -4.55
CA GLN A 325 42.05 -1.33 -4.04
C GLN A 325 41.57 -0.67 -2.75
N LYS A 326 40.30 -0.26 -2.72
CA LYS A 326 39.73 0.52 -1.60
C LYS A 326 39.00 -0.32 -0.56
N GLN A 327 38.69 -1.57 -0.86
CA GLN A 327 37.91 -2.45 0.02
C GLN A 327 36.54 -1.86 0.38
N MET A 328 35.92 -1.21 -0.61
CA MET A 328 34.58 -0.65 -0.50
C MET A 328 33.78 -1.08 -1.72
N LEU A 329 32.45 -0.95 -1.67
CA LEU A 329 31.65 -1.17 -2.87
C LEU A 329 32.07 -0.19 -3.96
N GLY A 330 32.47 -0.72 -5.11
CA GLY A 330 32.80 0.04 -6.31
C GLY A 330 31.56 0.59 -7.01
N HIS A 331 31.70 0.94 -8.29
CA HIS A 331 30.59 1.44 -9.09
C HIS A 331 29.51 0.36 -9.25
N MET A 332 28.28 0.69 -8.83
CA MET A 332 27.13 -0.19 -8.95
C MET A 332 26.22 0.23 -10.11
N LYS A 333 25.72 -0.76 -10.86
CA LYS A 333 24.61 -0.56 -11.80
C LYS A 333 23.29 -0.51 -11.03
N TRP A 334 22.25 -0.01 -11.70
CA TRP A 334 20.89 0.20 -11.17
C TRP A 334 20.74 1.43 -10.25
N TRP A 335 19.53 1.64 -9.73
CA TRP A 335 19.23 2.81 -8.91
C TRP A 335 19.69 2.59 -7.47
N SER A 336 20.78 3.24 -7.08
CA SER A 336 21.38 3.13 -5.75
C SER A 336 20.68 4.04 -4.72
N PHE A 337 19.37 3.88 -4.60
CA PHE A 337 18.55 4.66 -3.67
C PHE A 337 18.91 4.36 -2.21
N VAL A 338 18.98 5.41 -1.39
CA VAL A 338 19.13 5.31 0.06
C VAL A 338 18.10 6.18 0.80
N ASP A 339 17.94 7.45 0.43
CA ASP A 339 17.03 8.36 1.16
C ASP A 339 16.63 9.58 0.31
N TRP A 340 15.41 10.10 0.52
CA TRP A 340 14.91 11.33 -0.10
C TRP A 340 15.25 12.57 0.74
N ASN A 341 16.48 13.04 0.63
CA ASN A 341 16.95 14.27 1.30
C ASN A 341 17.59 15.25 0.32
N GLN A 342 17.96 16.44 0.82
CA GLN A 342 18.55 17.50 -0.01
C GLN A 342 19.97 17.16 -0.50
N GLN A 343 20.67 16.29 0.22
CA GLN A 343 22.05 15.90 -0.05
C GLN A 343 22.15 14.78 -1.09
N PHE A 344 21.08 14.02 -1.33
CA PHE A 344 21.07 12.86 -2.24
C PHE A 344 20.16 13.12 -3.45
N PRO A 345 20.69 13.71 -4.55
CA PRO A 345 19.93 13.87 -5.79
C PRO A 345 19.36 12.54 -6.29
N GLY A 346 18.05 12.48 -6.53
CA GLY A 346 17.37 11.23 -6.91
C GLY A 346 17.45 10.14 -5.83
N GLY A 347 17.64 10.55 -4.59
CA GLY A 347 17.86 9.70 -3.43
C GLY A 347 19.11 8.84 -3.46
N THR A 348 20.08 9.17 -4.33
CA THR A 348 21.33 8.44 -4.50
C THR A 348 22.46 9.17 -3.74
N PRO A 349 23.18 8.51 -2.83
CA PRO A 349 24.26 9.12 -2.08
C PRO A 349 25.54 9.24 -2.92
N ASP A 350 26.47 10.08 -2.46
CA ASP A 350 27.82 10.18 -3.04
C ASP A 350 28.53 8.81 -3.05
N GLY A 351 29.36 8.60 -4.06
CA GLY A 351 30.10 7.33 -4.25
C GLY A 351 29.25 6.18 -4.76
N ALA A 352 27.94 6.35 -5.00
CA ALA A 352 27.11 5.24 -5.47
C ALA A 352 27.25 4.98 -6.98
N MET A 353 27.41 6.05 -7.77
CA MET A 353 27.50 6.01 -9.23
C MET A 353 28.94 5.95 -9.75
N ASP A 354 29.90 6.48 -9.01
CA ASP A 354 31.33 6.49 -9.32
C ASP A 354 32.13 5.54 -8.40
N GLY A 355 31.46 4.92 -7.43
CA GLY A 355 32.00 3.92 -6.51
C GLY A 355 32.49 4.49 -5.19
N ASN A 356 32.59 3.61 -4.19
CA ASN A 356 33.04 3.84 -2.82
C ASN A 356 32.06 4.62 -1.94
N SER A 357 30.75 4.42 -2.15
CA SER A 357 29.74 4.95 -1.25
C SER A 357 29.89 4.33 0.14
N SER A 358 30.20 5.15 1.13
CA SER A 358 30.35 4.69 2.53
C SER A 358 29.04 4.14 3.08
N ILE A 359 27.92 4.81 2.82
CA ILE A 359 26.62 4.42 3.36
C ILE A 359 26.14 3.07 2.82
N ILE A 360 26.33 2.80 1.52
CA ILE A 360 25.94 1.52 0.92
C ILE A 360 26.93 0.42 1.31
N THR A 361 28.23 0.73 1.43
CA THR A 361 29.21 -0.22 1.96
C THR A 361 28.87 -0.62 3.40
N LEU A 362 28.46 0.31 4.25
CA LEU A 362 28.01 0.01 5.61
C LEU A 362 26.73 -0.85 5.65
N GLN A 363 25.79 -0.60 4.74
CA GLN A 363 24.61 -1.46 4.58
C GLN A 363 24.99 -2.89 4.17
N LEU A 364 25.98 -3.05 3.29
CA LEU A 364 26.52 -4.36 2.92
C LEU A 364 27.16 -5.04 4.12
N VAL A 365 28.05 -4.37 4.86
CA VAL A 365 28.73 -4.94 6.05
C VAL A 365 27.70 -5.44 7.07
N ASN A 366 26.71 -4.60 7.43
CA ASN A 366 25.65 -5.00 8.34
C ASN A 366 24.87 -6.23 7.83
N THR A 367 24.61 -6.30 6.52
CA THR A 367 23.89 -7.43 5.91
C THR A 367 24.74 -8.70 5.88
N LEU A 368 26.05 -8.59 5.67
CA LEU A 368 26.99 -9.70 5.73
C LEU A 368 27.08 -10.31 7.13
N ASP A 369 27.11 -9.48 8.18
CA ASP A 369 27.07 -9.96 9.58
C ASP A 369 25.79 -10.75 9.87
N GLN A 370 24.64 -10.17 9.50
CA GLN A 370 23.33 -10.83 9.63
C GLN A 370 23.26 -12.13 8.83
N ALA A 371 23.77 -12.13 7.60
CA ALA A 371 23.85 -13.33 6.79
C ALA A 371 24.72 -14.38 7.46
N ALA A 372 25.91 -14.02 7.97
CA ALA A 372 26.82 -14.96 8.61
C ALA A 372 26.16 -15.69 9.81
N GLU A 373 25.40 -14.96 10.64
CA GLU A 373 24.62 -15.56 11.73
C GLU A 373 23.56 -16.54 11.22
N LEU A 374 22.78 -16.12 10.22
CA LEU A 374 21.74 -16.95 9.62
C LEU A 374 22.32 -18.22 9.00
N PHE A 375 23.37 -18.11 8.18
CA PHE A 375 24.02 -19.26 7.55
C PHE A 375 24.63 -20.22 8.59
N ALA A 376 25.22 -19.70 9.67
CA ALA A 376 25.75 -20.52 10.75
C ALA A 376 24.64 -21.35 11.43
N TYR A 377 23.48 -20.74 11.70
CA TYR A 377 22.33 -21.43 12.27
C TYR A 377 21.85 -22.61 11.39
N PHE A 378 21.84 -22.43 10.07
CA PHE A 378 21.48 -23.48 9.11
C PHE A 378 22.63 -24.45 8.76
N GLY A 379 23.74 -24.44 9.51
CA GLY A 379 24.88 -25.34 9.31
C GLY A 379 25.69 -25.07 8.04
N LYS A 380 25.56 -23.88 7.44
CA LYS A 380 26.33 -23.44 6.27
C LYS A 380 27.61 -22.71 6.72
N THR A 381 28.48 -23.47 7.40
CA THR A 381 29.66 -22.93 8.09
C THR A 381 30.62 -22.19 7.17
N ASP A 382 30.82 -22.68 5.94
CA ASP A 382 31.75 -22.05 4.99
C ASP A 382 31.23 -20.69 4.51
N ASN A 383 29.93 -20.61 4.18
CA ASN A 383 29.28 -19.34 3.85
C ASN A 383 29.33 -18.37 5.04
N ALA A 384 29.04 -18.85 6.24
CA ALA A 384 29.07 -18.03 7.44
C ALA A 384 30.46 -17.44 7.72
N LEU A 385 31.51 -18.26 7.61
CA LEU A 385 32.90 -17.83 7.78
C LEU A 385 33.30 -16.81 6.71
N HIS A 386 32.96 -17.09 5.44
CA HIS A 386 33.26 -16.21 4.31
C HIS A 386 32.64 -14.82 4.49
N TYR A 387 31.33 -14.75 4.78
CA TYR A 387 30.66 -13.45 4.94
C TYR A 387 31.15 -12.67 6.15
N ARG A 388 31.50 -13.33 7.25
CA ARG A 388 32.11 -12.66 8.41
C ARG A 388 33.48 -12.06 8.05
N GLN A 389 34.33 -12.83 7.37
CA GLN A 389 35.64 -12.33 6.92
C GLN A 389 35.52 -11.19 5.91
N LEU A 390 34.50 -11.23 5.04
CA LEU A 390 34.24 -10.16 4.10
C LEU A 390 33.72 -8.89 4.77
N ALA A 391 32.96 -9.00 5.86
CA ALA A 391 32.50 -7.87 6.67
C ALA A 391 33.62 -7.21 7.48
N ASP A 392 34.56 -8.02 8.01
CA ASP A 392 35.71 -7.57 8.79
C ASP A 392 36.80 -6.84 7.96
N ARG A 393 36.84 -7.11 6.66
CA ARG A 393 37.82 -6.57 5.70
C ARG A 393 37.36 -5.23 5.14
#